data_AF-A0A239IY48-F1
#
_entry.id   AF-A0A239IY48-F1
#
_cell.length_a   1.000
_cell.length_b   1.000
_cell.length_c   1.000
_cell.angle_alpha   90.00
_cell.angle_beta   90.00
_cell.angle_gamma   90.00
#
_symmetry.space_group_name_H-M   'P 1'
#
loop_
_entity.id
_entity.type
_entity.pdbx_description
1 polymer ?
#
loop_
_entity_poly.entity_id
_entity_poly.type
_entity_poly.pdbx_seq_one_letter_code
_entity_poly.pdbx_strand_id
1 'polypeptide(L)'
;MTSASPPTLNAADYPLSINRPELLRTPTGKPITALTMDSVVSGDLSPADLRIAPETLQLQAQLAEASGRPQLAANFRRAAEMTAIPDQEVLAMYNALRPRASTAEQLAALAERLEGTYTAPVCAALVREAAEVYARRGLLARPEAGGDADAGAPAGSPAATPVTTAATAAAARADREEGQPA
;
A
#
# COMPACT_ATOMS: atom_id res chain seq x y z
N MET A 1 -20.55 23.36 -1.46
CA MET A 1 -19.65 22.45 -0.71
C MET A 1 -19.99 22.60 0.76
N THR A 2 -20.82 21.71 1.30
CA THR A 2 -21.18 21.70 2.72
C THR A 2 -20.38 20.58 3.36
N SER A 3 -19.28 20.91 4.04
CA SER A 3 -18.61 19.95 4.93
C SER A 3 -19.49 19.75 6.16
N ALA A 4 -20.45 18.82 6.06
CA ALA A 4 -21.16 18.34 7.23
C ALA A 4 -20.16 17.62 8.13
N SER A 5 -20.15 17.94 9.43
CA SER A 5 -19.36 17.19 10.41
C SER A 5 -19.75 15.71 10.33
N PRO A 6 -18.78 14.78 10.38
CA PRO A 6 -19.09 13.36 10.27
C PRO A 6 -20.03 12.95 11.41
N PRO A 7 -21.05 12.13 11.14
CA PRO A 7 -22.00 11.69 12.16
C PRO A 7 -21.27 10.89 13.24
N THR A 8 -21.61 11.13 14.51
CA THR A 8 -21.11 10.33 15.63
C THR A 8 -21.78 8.95 15.60
N LEU A 9 -20.97 7.89 15.48
CA LEU A 9 -21.45 6.51 15.43
C LEU A 9 -21.28 5.80 16.78
N ASN A 10 -22.12 4.80 17.03
CA ASN A 10 -22.01 3.88 18.16
C ASN A 10 -22.08 2.41 17.71
N ALA A 11 -21.90 1.47 18.63
CA ALA A 11 -21.84 0.05 18.29
C ALA A 11 -23.08 -0.51 17.56
N ALA A 12 -24.27 0.08 17.73
CA ALA A 12 -25.50 -0.35 17.05
C ALA A 12 -25.52 0.00 15.55
N ASP A 13 -24.70 0.96 15.12
CA ASP A 13 -24.58 1.32 13.70
C ASP A 13 -23.80 0.27 12.89
N TYR A 14 -23.14 -0.69 13.56
CA TYR A 14 -22.48 -1.80 12.89
C TYR A 14 -23.46 -2.97 12.65
N PRO A 15 -23.42 -3.64 11.48
CA PRO A 15 -22.56 -3.39 10.31
C PRO A 15 -23.02 -2.21 9.44
N LEU A 16 -22.09 -1.34 9.03
CA LEU A 16 -22.41 -0.13 8.25
C LEU A 16 -23.08 -0.42 6.91
N SER A 17 -22.79 -1.55 6.26
CA SER A 17 -23.39 -1.93 4.99
C SER A 17 -24.89 -2.21 5.08
N ILE A 18 -25.40 -2.51 6.27
CA ILE A 18 -26.81 -2.81 6.53
C ILE A 18 -27.48 -1.62 7.20
N ASN A 19 -26.87 -1.09 8.26
CA ASN A 19 -27.52 -0.11 9.14
C ASN A 19 -27.34 1.34 8.65
N ARG A 20 -26.25 1.63 7.93
CA ARG A 20 -25.88 2.99 7.48
C ARG A 20 -25.22 3.01 6.07
N PRO A 21 -25.79 2.33 5.05
CA PRO A 21 -25.15 2.20 3.73
C PRO A 21 -24.92 3.52 3.01
N GLU A 22 -25.72 4.55 3.31
CA GLU A 22 -25.61 5.90 2.76
C GLU A 22 -24.32 6.65 3.17
N LEU A 23 -23.64 6.18 4.21
CA LEU A 23 -22.33 6.69 4.64
C LEU A 23 -21.18 6.06 3.83
N LEU A 24 -21.42 4.96 3.13
CA LEU A 24 -20.38 4.20 2.46
C LEU A 24 -20.23 4.64 1.00
N ARG A 25 -19.03 5.12 0.69
CA ARG A 25 -18.63 5.54 -0.65
C ARG A 25 -17.29 4.94 -1.03
N THR A 26 -17.10 4.74 -2.31
CA THR A 26 -15.80 4.42 -2.92
C THR A 26 -14.88 5.65 -2.84
N PRO A 27 -13.55 5.50 -3.01
CA PRO A 27 -12.61 6.62 -3.08
C PRO A 27 -12.94 7.63 -4.20
N THR A 28 -13.62 7.18 -5.25
CA THR A 28 -14.09 7.98 -6.38
C THR A 28 -15.46 8.64 -6.12
N GLY A 29 -16.08 8.39 -4.96
CA GLY A 29 -17.32 9.01 -4.51
C GLY A 29 -18.61 8.25 -4.85
N LYS A 30 -18.53 7.11 -5.55
CA LYS A 30 -19.70 6.28 -5.88
C LYS A 30 -20.29 5.66 -4.60
N PRO A 31 -21.62 5.59 -4.46
CA PRO A 31 -22.23 4.95 -3.30
C PRO A 31 -21.99 3.44 -3.34
N ILE A 32 -21.98 2.77 -2.19
CA ILE A 32 -21.82 1.31 -2.11
C ILE A 32 -22.89 0.55 -2.92
N THR A 33 -24.08 1.12 -3.08
CA THR A 33 -25.18 0.54 -3.87
C THR A 33 -24.93 0.55 -5.38
N ALA A 34 -23.96 1.33 -5.87
CA ALA A 34 -23.56 1.33 -7.29
C ALA A 34 -22.61 0.17 -7.64
N LEU A 35 -22.13 -0.58 -6.64
CA LEU A 35 -21.24 -1.74 -6.84
C LEU A 35 -22.06 -2.95 -7.29
N THR A 36 -22.48 -2.96 -8.55
CA THR A 36 -23.30 -4.00 -9.16
C THR A 36 -22.57 -4.71 -10.29
N MET A 37 -22.99 -5.94 -10.64
CA MET A 37 -22.42 -6.67 -11.77
C MET A 37 -22.63 -5.93 -13.09
N ASP A 38 -23.78 -5.29 -13.28
CA ASP A 38 -24.07 -4.50 -14.49
C ASP A 38 -23.07 -3.35 -14.64
N SER A 39 -22.76 -2.64 -13.56
CA SER A 39 -21.78 -1.55 -13.56
C SER A 39 -20.33 -2.04 -13.78
N VAL A 40 -20.03 -3.29 -13.44
CA VAL A 40 -18.73 -3.92 -13.78
C VAL A 40 -18.68 -4.25 -15.27
N VAL A 41 -19.73 -4.87 -15.80
CA VAL A 41 -19.80 -5.30 -17.21
C VAL A 41 -19.85 -4.11 -18.17
N SER A 42 -20.53 -3.02 -17.79
CA SER A 42 -20.57 -1.78 -18.59
C SER A 42 -19.24 -1.02 -18.60
N GLY A 43 -18.32 -1.32 -17.68
CA GLY A 43 -17.08 -0.58 -17.47
C GLY A 43 -17.27 0.71 -16.65
N ASP A 44 -18.48 0.95 -16.11
CA ASP A 44 -18.72 2.08 -15.22
C ASP A 44 -17.95 1.96 -13.90
N LEU A 45 -17.56 0.75 -13.49
CA LEU A 45 -16.68 0.49 -12.35
C LEU A 45 -15.27 0.11 -12.79
N SER A 46 -14.30 0.79 -12.22
CA SER A 46 -12.87 0.51 -12.31
C SER A 46 -12.36 -0.19 -11.04
N PRO A 47 -11.18 -0.83 -11.09
CA PRO A 47 -10.55 -1.39 -9.88
C PRO A 47 -10.32 -0.35 -8.77
N ALA A 48 -10.13 0.92 -9.11
CA ALA A 48 -9.97 2.01 -8.14
C ALA A 48 -11.26 2.27 -7.34
N ASP A 49 -12.43 2.01 -7.94
CA ASP A 49 -13.72 2.11 -7.25
C ASP A 49 -13.92 0.99 -6.21
N LEU A 50 -13.22 -0.14 -6.37
CA LEU A 50 -13.33 -1.30 -5.48
C LEU A 50 -12.40 -1.23 -4.25
N ARG A 51 -11.73 -0.10 -4.04
CA ARG A 51 -10.93 0.16 -2.83
C ARG A 51 -11.80 0.75 -1.72
N ILE A 52 -11.34 0.64 -0.48
CA ILE A 52 -11.99 1.31 0.66
C ILE A 52 -11.61 2.79 0.70
N ALA A 53 -12.58 3.67 0.98
CA ALA A 53 -12.32 5.09 1.16
C ALA A 53 -11.75 5.40 2.56
N PRO A 54 -10.86 6.41 2.70
CA PRO A 54 -10.31 6.82 3.99
C PRO A 54 -11.40 7.17 5.00
N GLU A 55 -12.49 7.79 4.57
CA GLU A 55 -13.63 8.15 5.41
C GLU A 55 -14.29 6.91 6.01
N THR A 56 -14.40 5.82 5.24
CA THR A 56 -14.97 4.56 5.75
C THR A 56 -14.10 3.98 6.87
N LEU A 57 -12.77 4.04 6.74
CA LEU A 57 -11.86 3.61 7.81
C LEU A 57 -11.96 4.51 9.05
N GLN A 58 -12.20 5.81 8.88
CA GLN A 58 -12.47 6.71 10.01
C GLN A 58 -13.79 6.37 10.73
N LEU A 59 -14.85 6.02 9.99
CA LEU A 59 -16.10 5.54 10.59
C LEU A 59 -15.89 4.23 11.37
N GLN A 60 -15.11 3.29 10.81
CA GLN A 60 -14.75 2.06 11.51
C GLN A 60 -13.88 2.33 12.76
N ALA A 61 -13.03 3.35 12.73
CA ALA A 61 -12.27 3.78 13.90
C ALA A 61 -13.18 4.29 15.02
N GLN A 62 -14.20 5.10 14.69
CA GLN A 62 -15.20 5.57 15.65
C GLN A 62 -15.98 4.40 16.27
N LEU A 63 -16.42 3.43 15.45
CA LEU A 63 -17.11 2.23 15.93
C LEU A 63 -16.23 1.39 16.87
N ALA A 64 -14.95 1.22 16.52
CA ALA A 64 -14.00 0.49 17.36
C ALA A 64 -13.80 1.18 18.72
N GLU A 65 -13.69 2.51 18.73
CA GLU A 65 -13.55 3.31 19.95
C GLU A 65 -14.81 3.25 20.82
N ALA A 66 -15.99 3.40 20.22
CA ALA A 66 -17.29 3.24 20.89
C ALA A 66 -17.49 1.83 21.48
N SER A 67 -16.82 0.82 20.90
CA SER A 67 -16.82 -0.56 21.38
C SER A 67 -15.70 -0.86 22.39
N GLY A 68 -14.99 0.16 22.88
CA GLY A 68 -13.90 0.00 23.86
C GLY A 68 -12.61 -0.60 23.30
N ARG A 69 -12.35 -0.45 21.99
CA ARG A 69 -11.16 -1.00 21.30
C ARG A 69 -10.25 0.11 20.74
N PRO A 70 -9.58 0.90 21.59
CA PRO A 70 -8.82 2.06 21.16
C PRO A 70 -7.61 1.72 20.28
N GLN A 71 -6.95 0.58 20.48
CA GLN A 71 -5.82 0.16 19.63
C GLN A 71 -6.28 -0.19 18.21
N LEU A 72 -7.47 -0.79 18.07
CA LEU A 72 -8.07 -1.08 16.77
C LEU A 72 -8.48 0.23 16.08
N ALA A 73 -9.04 1.18 16.82
CA ALA A 73 -9.36 2.50 16.29
C ALA A 73 -8.11 3.23 15.77
N ALA A 74 -7.01 3.23 16.54
CA ALA A 74 -5.73 3.78 16.11
C ALA A 74 -5.18 3.08 14.86
N ASN A 75 -5.37 1.76 14.73
CA ASN A 75 -4.99 1.02 13.53
C ASN A 75 -5.79 1.46 12.30
N PHE A 76 -7.11 1.61 12.42
CA PHE A 76 -7.94 2.08 11.31
C PHE A 76 -7.62 3.52 10.91
N ARG A 77 -7.27 4.39 11.85
CA ARG A 77 -6.82 5.76 11.55
C ARG A 77 -5.53 5.78 10.73
N ARG A 78 -4.53 4.96 11.09
CA ARG A 78 -3.32 4.79 10.27
C ARG A 78 -3.64 4.21 8.90
N ALA A 79 -4.48 3.18 8.85
CA ALA A 79 -4.90 2.58 7.58
C ALA A 79 -5.61 3.60 6.68
N ALA A 80 -6.37 4.55 7.25
CA ALA A 80 -7.01 5.61 6.50
C ALA A 80 -5.99 6.50 5.80
N GLU A 81 -4.93 6.94 6.50
CA GLU A 81 -3.81 7.68 5.89
C GLU A 81 -3.14 6.87 4.77
N MET A 82 -2.98 5.56 4.97
CA MET A 82 -2.33 4.68 4.00
C MET A 82 -3.12 4.51 2.69
N THR A 83 -4.42 4.86 2.64
CA THR A 83 -5.20 4.78 1.39
C THR A 83 -4.70 5.73 0.29
N ALA A 84 -4.01 6.82 0.68
CA ALA A 84 -3.41 7.76 -0.27
C ALA A 84 -2.05 7.29 -0.82
N ILE A 85 -1.47 6.22 -0.25
CA ILE A 85 -0.15 5.72 -0.60
C ILE A 85 -0.28 4.65 -1.70
N PRO A 86 0.45 4.75 -2.81
CA PRO A 86 0.44 3.72 -3.86
C PRO A 86 0.88 2.35 -3.34
N ASP A 87 0.28 1.27 -3.84
CA ASP A 87 0.54 -0.11 -3.39
C ASP A 87 2.05 -0.48 -3.38
N GLN A 88 2.79 -0.06 -4.42
CA GLN A 88 4.24 -0.29 -4.49
C GLN A 88 5.01 0.44 -3.37
N GLU A 89 4.59 1.65 -3.02
CA GLU A 89 5.21 2.43 -1.95
C GLU A 89 4.88 1.83 -0.58
N VAL A 90 3.66 1.29 -0.39
CA VAL A 90 3.31 0.54 0.82
C VAL A 90 4.24 -0.66 1.02
N LEU A 91 4.51 -1.42 -0.05
CA LEU A 91 5.46 -2.54 -0.01
C LEU A 91 6.90 -2.10 0.24
N ALA A 92 7.32 -0.97 -0.33
CA ALA A 92 8.66 -0.41 -0.10
C ALA A 92 8.82 0.02 1.37
N MET A 93 7.84 0.72 1.94
CA MET A 93 7.79 1.09 3.35
C MET A 93 7.86 -0.15 4.26
N TYR A 94 7.07 -1.18 3.96
CA TYR A 94 7.08 -2.42 4.73
C TYR A 94 8.48 -3.07 4.72
N ASN A 95 9.11 -3.15 3.55
CA ASN A 95 10.46 -3.72 3.44
C ASN A 95 11.51 -2.90 4.18
N ALA A 96 11.42 -1.56 4.15
CA ALA A 96 12.33 -0.67 4.87
C ALA A 96 12.23 -0.85 6.40
N LEU A 97 11.03 -1.15 6.91
CA LEU A 97 10.80 -1.41 8.32
C LEU A 97 11.21 -2.83 8.76
N ARG A 98 11.68 -3.70 7.87
CA ARG A 98 12.17 -5.01 8.29
C ARG A 98 13.50 -4.86 9.06
N PRO A 99 13.79 -5.77 10.01
CA PRO A 99 15.06 -5.76 10.71
C PRO A 99 16.25 -5.72 9.74
N ARG A 100 17.22 -4.84 10.00
CA ARG A 100 18.45 -4.63 9.21
C ARG A 100 18.24 -4.10 7.78
N ALA A 101 17.03 -3.70 7.40
CA ALA A 101 16.76 -3.26 6.04
C ALA A 101 17.10 -1.78 5.78
N SER A 102 17.11 -0.93 6.80
CA SER A 102 17.31 0.51 6.63
C SER A 102 18.16 1.14 7.72
N THR A 103 18.88 2.22 7.35
CA THR A 103 19.59 3.10 8.28
C THR A 103 18.63 4.08 8.96
N ALA A 104 19.11 4.79 9.98
CA ALA A 104 18.31 5.80 10.68
C ALA A 104 17.88 6.93 9.72
N GLU A 105 18.79 7.36 8.84
CA GLU A 105 18.56 8.44 7.86
C GLU A 105 17.51 8.02 6.83
N GLN A 106 17.54 6.75 6.38
CA GLN A 106 16.55 6.22 5.45
C GLN A 106 15.14 6.17 6.07
N LEU A 107 15.03 5.77 7.34
CA LEU A 107 13.75 5.78 8.06
C LEU A 107 13.25 7.21 8.34
N ALA A 108 14.16 8.15 8.63
CA ALA A 108 13.81 9.56 8.78
C ALA A 108 13.27 10.16 7.47
N ALA A 109 13.95 9.91 6.34
CA ALA A 109 13.52 10.36 5.03
C ALA A 109 12.16 9.72 4.62
N LEU A 110 11.93 8.46 4.97
CA LEU A 110 10.64 7.80 4.79
C LEU A 110 9.54 8.49 5.60
N ALA A 111 9.79 8.83 6.87
CA ALA A 111 8.83 9.56 7.69
C ALA A 111 8.51 10.96 7.13
N GLU A 112 9.52 11.70 6.68
CA GLU A 112 9.32 13.00 6.02
C GLU A 112 8.47 12.88 4.76
N ARG A 113 8.71 11.84 3.93
CA ARG A 113 7.92 11.59 2.72
C ARG A 113 6.47 11.23 3.04
N LEU A 114 6.23 10.43 4.07
CA LEU A 114 4.87 10.09 4.53
C LEU A 114 4.09 11.35 4.93
N GLU A 115 4.71 12.24 5.69
CA GLU A 115 4.06 13.46 6.14
C GLU A 115 3.89 14.50 5.02
N GLY A 116 4.94 14.74 4.22
CA GLY A 116 4.94 15.78 3.20
C GLY A 116 4.22 15.41 1.90
N THR A 117 4.44 14.20 1.39
CA THR A 117 3.87 13.77 0.09
C THR A 117 2.49 13.16 0.23
N TYR A 118 2.27 12.36 1.28
CA TYR A 118 1.02 11.59 1.45
C TYR A 118 0.10 12.15 2.53
N THR A 119 0.51 13.21 3.24
CA THR A 119 -0.26 13.78 4.37
C THR A 119 -0.62 12.69 5.40
N ALA A 120 0.36 11.84 5.72
CA ALA A 120 0.22 10.70 6.64
C ALA A 120 1.02 10.92 7.95
N PRO A 121 0.65 11.91 8.79
CA PRO A 121 1.42 12.28 9.97
C PRO A 121 1.43 11.19 11.05
N VAL A 122 0.35 10.41 11.21
CA VAL A 122 0.32 9.33 12.22
C VAL A 122 1.24 8.18 11.79
N CYS A 123 1.23 7.83 10.50
CA CYS A 123 2.19 6.86 9.95
C CYS A 123 3.64 7.37 10.03
N ALA A 124 3.90 8.64 9.73
CA ALA A 124 5.23 9.24 9.86
C ALA A 124 5.76 9.20 11.30
N ALA A 125 4.92 9.54 12.28
CA ALA A 125 5.27 9.45 13.69
C ALA A 125 5.65 8.01 14.11
N LEU A 126 4.90 7.01 13.63
CA LEU A 126 5.20 5.60 13.89
C LEU A 126 6.57 5.18 13.30
N VAL A 127 6.91 5.65 12.10
CA VAL A 127 8.22 5.36 11.49
C VAL A 127 9.36 6.03 12.27
N ARG A 128 9.17 7.25 12.77
CA ARG A 128 10.17 7.93 13.62
C ARG A 128 10.40 7.16 14.92
N GLU A 129 9.33 6.73 15.59
CA GLU A 129 9.43 5.88 16.78
C GLU A 129 10.16 4.57 16.48
N ALA A 130 9.86 3.93 15.34
CA ALA A 130 10.55 2.73 14.92
C ALA A 130 12.06 2.96 14.74
N ALA A 131 12.48 4.07 14.13
CA ALA A 131 13.89 4.42 13.97
C ALA A 131 14.61 4.55 15.33
N GLU A 132 13.99 5.22 16.30
CA GLU A 132 14.53 5.35 17.67
C GLU A 132 14.63 4.01 18.38
N VAL A 133 13.61 3.16 18.27
CA VAL A 133 13.62 1.82 18.85
C VAL A 133 14.67 0.93 18.17
N TYR A 134 14.82 1.04 16.85
CA TYR A 134 15.77 0.22 16.10
C TYR A 134 17.21 0.61 16.41
N ALA A 135 17.50 1.89 16.60
CA ALA A 135 18.79 2.36 17.08
C ALA A 135 19.13 1.75 18.45
N ARG A 136 18.21 1.85 19.43
CA ARG A 136 18.38 1.31 20.79
C ARG A 136 18.56 -0.21 20.81
N ARG A 137 17.91 -0.93 19.90
CA ARG A 137 17.92 -2.40 19.84
C ARG A 137 18.95 -2.97 18.84
N GLY A 138 19.72 -2.11 18.17
CA GLY A 138 20.69 -2.54 17.15
C GLY A 138 20.04 -3.23 15.96
N LEU A 139 18.84 -2.81 15.55
CA LEU A 139 18.08 -3.37 14.40
C LEU A 139 18.25 -2.58 13.11
N LEU A 140 18.96 -1.45 13.13
CA LEU A 140 19.31 -0.70 11.93
C LEU A 140 20.25 -1.51 11.03
N ALA A 141 20.22 -1.19 9.74
CA ALA A 141 21.21 -1.66 8.78
C ALA A 141 22.62 -1.33 9.29
N ARG A 142 23.56 -2.26 9.09
CA ARG A 142 24.96 -2.02 9.40
C ARG A 142 25.57 -1.27 8.21
N PRO A 143 26.46 -0.29 8.43
CA PRO A 143 27.30 0.18 7.34
C PRO A 143 28.06 -1.03 6.76
N GLU A 144 28.00 -1.20 5.43
CA GLU A 144 28.82 -2.16 4.71
C GLU A 144 30.28 -1.95 5.17
N ALA A 145 30.85 -2.93 5.87
CA ALA A 145 32.27 -2.88 6.19
C ALA A 145 33.00 -2.98 4.85
N GLY A 146 33.76 -1.93 4.50
CA GLY A 146 34.50 -1.87 3.25
C GLY A 146 35.23 -3.17 2.97
N GLY A 147 35.05 -3.69 1.75
CA GLY A 147 35.86 -4.78 1.24
C GLY A 147 37.33 -4.43 1.38
N ASP A 148 38.11 -5.39 1.88
CA ASP A 148 39.54 -5.27 2.03
C ASP A 148 40.18 -4.75 0.72
N ALA A 149 41.02 -3.74 0.90
CA ALA A 149 41.91 -3.24 -0.13
C ALA A 149 42.92 -4.33 -0.50
N ASP A 150 42.79 -4.92 -1.69
CA ASP A 150 43.92 -5.48 -2.41
C ASP A 150 44.25 -4.55 -3.59
N ALA A 151 45.29 -3.75 -3.40
CA ALA A 151 45.85 -2.87 -4.41
C ALA A 151 46.98 -3.62 -5.15
N GLY A 152 46.66 -4.14 -6.32
CA GLY A 152 47.62 -4.67 -7.30
C GLY A 152 47.16 -4.40 -8.73
N ALA A 153 47.50 -3.23 -9.28
CA ALA A 153 47.24 -2.83 -10.67
C ALA A 153 48.25 -3.52 -11.65
N PRO A 154 48.19 -3.36 -13.02
CA PRO A 154 47.32 -2.48 -13.79
C PRO A 154 46.77 -3.00 -15.16
N ALA A 155 45.89 -2.16 -15.72
CA ALA A 155 45.68 -1.85 -17.15
C ALA A 155 45.14 -2.92 -18.11
N GLY A 156 43.97 -2.60 -18.70
CA GLY A 156 43.49 -3.23 -19.93
C GLY A 156 42.00 -3.04 -20.20
N SER A 157 41.58 -1.86 -20.66
CA SER A 157 40.36 -1.70 -21.46
C SER A 157 40.44 -2.60 -22.71
N PRO A 158 39.32 -3.09 -23.30
CA PRO A 158 38.36 -2.18 -23.92
C PRO A 158 36.88 -2.60 -24.02
N ALA A 159 36.09 -1.57 -24.32
CA ALA A 159 34.98 -1.52 -25.27
C ALA A 159 33.64 -2.23 -24.96
N ALA A 160 32.61 -1.44 -25.25
CA ALA A 160 31.18 -1.69 -25.13
C ALA A 160 30.61 -2.56 -26.26
N THR A 161 29.50 -3.24 -25.97
CA THR A 161 28.30 -3.25 -26.83
C THR A 161 27.06 -3.69 -26.02
N PRO A 162 25.84 -3.22 -26.39
CA PRO A 162 24.61 -3.40 -25.63
C PRO A 162 23.84 -4.65 -26.07
N VAL A 163 23.04 -5.23 -25.19
CA VAL A 163 22.09 -6.30 -25.57
C VAL A 163 20.76 -5.66 -25.95
N THR A 164 20.49 -5.77 -27.25
CA THR A 164 19.30 -5.40 -27.99
C THR A 164 18.06 -6.22 -27.61
N THR A 165 16.93 -5.51 -27.54
CA THR A 165 15.54 -5.97 -27.58
C THR A 165 15.25 -6.87 -28.78
N ALA A 166 14.54 -7.99 -28.59
CA ALA A 166 13.84 -8.66 -29.68
C ALA A 166 12.44 -9.12 -29.24
N ALA A 167 11.44 -8.58 -29.92
CA ALA A 167 10.04 -8.89 -29.79
C ALA A 167 9.61 -9.92 -30.86
N THR A 168 8.56 -10.67 -30.52
CA THR A 168 7.47 -11.19 -31.38
C THR A 168 7.67 -12.47 -32.23
N ALA A 169 6.61 -13.29 -32.13
CA ALA A 169 5.94 -14.12 -33.14
C ALA A 169 6.40 -15.58 -33.37
N ALA A 170 5.53 -16.52 -32.98
CA ALA A 170 5.09 -17.61 -33.85
C ALA A 170 3.76 -18.19 -33.36
N ALA A 171 2.68 -17.85 -34.06
CA ALA A 171 1.40 -18.52 -34.00
C ALA A 171 1.36 -19.70 -35.01
N ALA A 172 0.52 -20.67 -34.68
CA ALA A 172 -0.18 -21.60 -35.57
C ALA A 172 0.61 -22.77 -36.22
N ARG A 173 0.21 -23.99 -35.82
CA ARG A 173 -0.02 -25.22 -36.60
C ARG A 173 -0.30 -26.34 -35.58
N ALA A 174 -1.23 -27.28 -35.73
CA ALA A 174 -2.34 -27.50 -36.64
C ALA A 174 -3.14 -28.68 -36.05
N ASP A 175 -4.41 -28.75 -36.42
CA ASP A 175 -5.37 -29.85 -36.20
C ASP A 175 -4.84 -31.27 -36.50
N ARG A 176 -5.36 -32.24 -35.73
CA ARG A 176 -5.92 -33.55 -36.16
C ARG A 176 -6.43 -34.27 -34.89
N GLU A 177 -7.74 -34.46 -34.74
CA GLU A 177 -8.50 -35.70 -35.14
C GLU A 177 -8.05 -36.91 -34.30
N GLU A 178 -8.85 -37.74 -33.62
CA GLU A 178 -10.25 -38.19 -33.57
C GLU A 178 -10.40 -38.84 -32.15
N GLY A 179 -11.55 -38.97 -31.48
CA GLY A 179 -12.77 -39.66 -31.89
C GLY A 179 -12.86 -41.08 -31.29
N GLN A 180 -13.86 -41.27 -30.40
CA GLN A 180 -14.55 -42.54 -30.01
C GLN A 180 -13.92 -43.51 -28.97
N PRO A 181 -14.70 -44.43 -28.33
CA PRO A 181 -16.11 -44.42 -27.87
C PRO A 181 -16.29 -44.77 -26.36
N ALA A 182 -17.47 -44.48 -25.81
CA ALA A 182 -18.41 -45.45 -25.23
C ALA A 182 -19.80 -44.81 -25.10
#